data_AF-A0A069DI20-F1
#
_entry.id   AF-A0A069DI20-F1
#
_cell.length_a   1.000
_cell.length_b   1.000
_cell.length_c   1.000
_cell.angle_alpha   90.00
_cell.angle_beta   90.00
_cell.angle_gamma   90.00
#
_symmetry.space_group_name_H-M   'P 1'
#
loop_
_entity.id
_entity.type
_entity.pdbx_description
1 polymer ?
#
loop_
_entity_poly.entity_id
_entity_poly.type
_entity_poly.pdbx_seq_one_letter_code
_entity_poly.pdbx_strand_id
1 'polypeptide(L)'
;MNNNLKEWLRSRPSGYPELSHDFHVKFQAGLGIFATYVSEDFFDIQEQPMDRMDVSNQDGYYYSIPYFHGDSFSSHSGEIPLLYVLRVKDRGFFYPLRFDFNATVVERDRVDFWIKVYDQTGSRTTSRELAYHEKGVNYTMIPDHDKMKLSDFIKEVESGG
;
A
#
# COMPACT_ATOMS: atom_id res chain seq x y z
N MET A 1 4.23 4.21 16.23
CA MET A 1 2.91 3.73 15.76
C MET A 1 2.07 4.95 15.44
N ASN A 2 1.62 5.11 14.19
CA ASN A 2 0.87 6.27 13.72
C ASN A 2 -0.63 6.11 14.02
N ASN A 3 -1.07 6.66 15.16
CA ASN A 3 -2.46 6.50 15.62
C ASN A 3 -3.45 7.27 14.75
N ASN A 4 -3.09 8.47 14.30
CA ASN A 4 -3.95 9.31 13.47
C ASN A 4 -4.28 8.63 12.14
N LEU A 5 -3.27 8.06 11.48
CA LEU A 5 -3.47 7.33 10.23
C LEU A 5 -4.28 6.06 10.43
N LYS A 6 -4.01 5.32 11.51
CA LYS A 6 -4.74 4.11 11.86
C LYS A 6 -6.22 4.40 12.12
N GLU A 7 -6.54 5.50 12.79
CA GLU A 7 -7.91 5.97 13.02
C GLU A 7 -8.58 6.42 11.73
N TRP A 8 -7.90 7.25 10.94
CA TRP A 8 -8.38 7.72 9.65
C TRP A 8 -8.74 6.55 8.72
N LEU A 9 -7.83 5.57 8.58
CA LEU A 9 -8.04 4.35 7.79
C LEU A 9 -9.21 3.50 8.28
N ARG A 10 -9.38 3.36 9.61
CA ARG A 10 -10.49 2.56 10.20
C ARG A 10 -11.85 3.23 10.09
N SER A 11 -11.88 4.56 10.02
CA SER A 11 -13.12 5.34 9.95
C SER A 11 -13.80 5.27 8.59
N ARG A 12 -13.08 4.86 7.54
CA ARG A 12 -13.59 4.83 6.17
C ARG A 12 -14.30 3.50 5.89
N PRO A 13 -15.54 3.52 5.34
CA PRO A 13 -16.24 2.31 4.96
C PRO A 13 -15.56 1.63 3.77
N SER A 14 -15.67 0.29 3.69
CA SER A 14 -15.25 -0.47 2.51
C SER A 14 -16.05 -0.02 1.28
N GLY A 15 -15.37 0.10 0.13
CA GLY A 15 -16.03 0.21 -1.16
C GLY A 15 -16.59 -1.12 -1.68
N TYR A 16 -16.16 -2.24 -1.09
CA TYR A 16 -16.57 -3.59 -1.45
C TYR A 16 -17.24 -4.30 -0.26
N PRO A 17 -18.49 -3.96 0.11
CA PRO A 17 -19.19 -4.61 1.22
C PRO A 17 -19.47 -6.11 0.99
N GLU A 18 -19.38 -6.58 -0.25
CA GLU A 18 -19.63 -7.96 -0.66
C GLU A 18 -18.44 -8.91 -0.46
N LEU A 19 -17.24 -8.39 -0.11
CA LEU A 19 -16.09 -9.24 0.19
C LEU A 19 -16.32 -10.07 1.45
N SER A 20 -15.60 -11.17 1.57
CA SER A 20 -15.75 -12.05 2.74
C SER A 20 -15.33 -11.33 4.03
N HIS A 21 -15.95 -11.71 5.16
CA HIS A 21 -15.56 -11.20 6.46
C HIS A 21 -14.06 -11.38 6.73
N ASP A 22 -13.52 -12.57 6.41
CA ASP A 22 -12.09 -12.87 6.53
C ASP A 22 -11.22 -11.92 5.73
N PHE A 23 -11.67 -11.51 4.53
CA PHE A 23 -10.96 -10.54 3.72
C PHE A 23 -10.91 -9.18 4.40
N HIS A 24 -12.05 -8.68 4.89
CA HIS A 24 -12.12 -7.42 5.63
C HIS A 24 -11.20 -7.41 6.85
N VAL A 25 -11.21 -8.50 7.63
CA VAL A 25 -10.34 -8.67 8.79
C VAL A 25 -8.86 -8.63 8.38
N LYS A 26 -8.48 -9.38 7.32
CA LYS A 26 -7.09 -9.38 6.82
C LYS A 26 -6.66 -8.03 6.30
N PHE A 27 -7.51 -7.33 5.55
CA PHE A 27 -7.22 -5.99 5.04
C PHE A 27 -7.03 -4.99 6.18
N GLN A 28 -7.94 -4.97 7.16
CA GLN A 28 -7.82 -4.10 8.33
C GLN A 28 -6.58 -4.41 9.18
N ALA A 29 -6.21 -5.68 9.30
CA ALA A 29 -4.97 -6.09 9.94
C ALA A 29 -3.75 -5.57 9.16
N GLY A 30 -3.73 -5.78 7.83
CA GLY A 30 -2.68 -5.29 6.94
C GLY A 30 -2.48 -3.78 7.02
N LEU A 31 -3.57 -3.00 6.95
CA LEU A 31 -3.52 -1.55 7.15
C LEU A 31 -3.01 -1.15 8.54
N GLY A 32 -3.44 -1.85 9.59
CA GLY A 32 -2.99 -1.59 10.94
C GLY A 32 -1.50 -1.84 11.14
N ILE A 33 -0.97 -2.89 10.51
CA ILE A 33 0.46 -3.21 10.49
C ILE A 33 1.19 -2.15 9.67
N PHE A 34 0.73 -1.85 8.47
CA PHE A 34 1.31 -0.80 7.60
C PHE A 34 1.46 0.54 8.33
N ALA A 35 0.41 1.01 9.00
CA ALA A 35 0.43 2.25 9.79
C ALA A 35 1.38 2.20 11.00
N THR A 36 1.92 1.03 11.36
CA THR A 36 2.95 0.92 12.40
C THR A 36 4.35 1.21 11.88
N TYR A 37 4.57 1.00 10.58
CA TYR A 37 5.88 1.11 9.93
C TYR A 37 6.07 2.40 9.13
N VAL A 38 5.01 3.15 8.82
CA VAL A 38 5.14 4.42 8.07
C VAL A 38 5.05 5.67 8.95
N SER A 39 5.56 6.78 8.44
CA SER A 39 5.54 8.09 9.12
C SER A 39 4.12 8.64 9.33
N GLU A 40 3.99 9.61 10.24
CA GLU A 40 2.72 10.32 10.49
C GLU A 40 2.20 11.06 9.25
N ASP A 41 3.12 11.70 8.53
CA ASP A 41 2.86 12.46 7.30
C ASP A 41 2.98 11.59 6.04
N PHE A 42 2.84 10.26 6.14
CA PHE A 42 3.16 9.38 5.03
C PHE A 42 2.37 9.70 3.75
N PHE A 43 1.08 10.02 3.84
CA PHE A 43 0.24 10.41 2.71
C PHE A 43 0.35 11.91 2.40
N ASP A 44 1.50 12.35 1.90
CA ASP A 44 1.81 13.75 1.61
C ASP A 44 1.43 14.23 0.20
N ILE A 45 1.05 13.30 -0.68
CA ILE A 45 0.50 13.56 -2.01
C ILE A 45 -1.01 13.35 -2.01
N GLN A 46 -1.70 13.85 -3.03
CA GLN A 46 -3.16 13.79 -3.08
C GLN A 46 -3.68 12.36 -3.31
N GLU A 47 -4.78 12.00 -2.63
CA GLU A 47 -5.53 10.77 -2.93
C GLU A 47 -6.34 10.93 -4.23
N GLN A 48 -6.25 9.95 -5.12
CA GLN A 48 -7.10 9.84 -6.31
C GLN A 48 -7.67 8.41 -6.41
N PRO A 49 -9.01 8.24 -6.39
CA PRO A 49 -9.65 6.98 -6.71
C PRO A 49 -9.29 6.52 -8.13
N MET A 50 -8.97 5.23 -8.33
CA MET A 50 -8.52 4.69 -9.62
C MET A 50 -9.60 4.77 -10.72
N ASP A 51 -10.87 4.69 -10.32
CA ASP A 51 -12.08 4.76 -11.15
C ASP A 51 -12.43 6.18 -11.59
N ARG A 52 -11.96 7.19 -10.85
CA ARG A 52 -12.17 8.61 -11.13
C ARG A 52 -10.93 9.25 -11.73
N MET A 53 -10.07 8.45 -12.34
CA MET A 53 -8.90 8.96 -13.03
C MET A 53 -9.32 9.62 -14.33
N ASP A 54 -9.82 10.86 -14.21
CA ASP A 54 -9.96 11.73 -15.36
C ASP A 54 -8.55 12.12 -15.80
N VAL A 55 -8.04 11.38 -16.79
CA VAL A 55 -6.72 11.56 -17.42
C VAL A 55 -6.56 12.95 -18.08
N SER A 56 -7.55 13.83 -17.97
CA SER A 56 -7.46 15.25 -18.28
C SER A 56 -6.90 16.12 -17.15
N ASN A 57 -6.76 15.60 -15.92
CA ASN A 57 -6.29 16.36 -14.77
C ASN A 57 -4.79 16.18 -14.53
N GLN A 58 -4.08 17.30 -14.67
CA GLN A 58 -2.74 17.66 -14.19
C GLN A 58 -1.71 16.54 -14.00
N ASP A 59 -0.57 16.67 -14.69
CA ASP A 59 0.61 15.85 -14.44
C ASP A 59 1.00 15.87 -12.95
N GLY A 60 1.27 14.70 -12.38
CA GLY A 60 1.55 14.59 -10.95
C GLY A 60 1.56 13.16 -10.42
N TYR A 61 1.80 13.04 -9.11
CA TYR A 61 1.68 11.79 -8.37
C TYR A 61 0.47 11.82 -7.45
N TYR A 62 -0.23 10.71 -7.42
CA TYR A 62 -1.41 10.49 -6.61
C TYR A 62 -1.30 9.14 -5.91
N TYR A 63 -2.02 8.97 -4.80
CA TYR A 63 -2.14 7.65 -4.17
C TYR A 63 -3.58 7.15 -4.20
N SER A 64 -3.76 5.84 -4.14
CA SER A 64 -5.08 5.22 -4.02
C SER A 64 -5.04 4.02 -3.07
N ILE A 65 -6.02 3.92 -2.20
CA ILE A 65 -6.25 2.76 -1.34
C ILE A 65 -7.45 2.00 -1.94
N PRO A 66 -7.21 0.96 -2.76
CA PRO A 66 -8.24 0.37 -3.60
C PRO A 66 -9.46 -0.12 -2.82
N TYR A 67 -9.26 -0.66 -1.61
CA TYR A 67 -10.33 -1.15 -0.76
C TYR A 67 -11.45 -0.14 -0.48
N PHE A 68 -11.18 1.16 -0.52
CA PHE A 68 -12.19 2.19 -0.26
C PHE A 68 -12.94 2.65 -1.52
N HIS A 69 -12.55 2.22 -2.72
CA HIS A 69 -12.96 2.87 -3.97
C HIS A 69 -13.81 2.03 -4.93
N GLY A 70 -14.36 0.89 -4.51
CA GLY A 70 -15.54 0.24 -5.12
C GLY A 70 -15.40 -0.33 -6.54
N ASP A 71 -14.38 0.07 -7.31
CA ASP A 71 -14.21 -0.30 -8.70
C ASP A 71 -12.76 -0.77 -8.95
N SER A 72 -12.63 -2.03 -9.36
CA SER A 72 -11.38 -2.77 -9.65
C SER A 72 -10.42 -3.09 -8.47
N PHE A 73 -10.87 -3.95 -7.55
CA PHE A 73 -9.98 -4.67 -6.62
C PHE A 73 -9.39 -5.91 -7.31
N SER A 74 -8.21 -5.77 -7.92
CA SER A 74 -7.48 -6.92 -8.48
C SER A 74 -6.51 -7.47 -7.43
N SER A 75 -6.92 -8.53 -6.71
CA SER A 75 -5.99 -9.31 -5.91
C SER A 75 -5.04 -10.05 -6.85
N HIS A 76 -3.76 -9.70 -6.80
CA HIS A 76 -2.72 -10.39 -7.56
C HIS A 76 -2.07 -11.42 -6.65
N SER A 77 -2.03 -12.68 -7.09
CA SER A 77 -1.21 -13.72 -6.44
C SER A 77 -1.53 -14.01 -4.95
N GLY A 78 -2.78 -13.77 -4.52
CA GLY A 78 -3.19 -13.97 -3.12
C GLY A 78 -2.74 -12.86 -2.17
N GLU A 79 -2.08 -11.83 -2.67
CA GLU A 79 -1.72 -10.63 -1.92
C GLU A 79 -2.85 -9.60 -1.96
N ILE A 80 -2.99 -8.87 -0.86
CA ILE A 80 -4.01 -7.85 -0.64
C ILE A 80 -3.35 -6.48 -0.90
N PRO A 81 -3.70 -5.77 -1.98
CA PRO A 81 -3.15 -4.44 -2.23
C PRO A 81 -3.64 -3.45 -1.17
N LEU A 82 -2.70 -2.86 -0.45
CA LEU A 82 -2.96 -1.83 0.56
C LEU A 82 -2.97 -0.43 -0.05
N LEU A 83 -2.05 -0.16 -0.98
CA LEU A 83 -1.83 1.18 -1.55
C LEU A 83 -1.21 1.09 -2.93
N TYR A 84 -1.66 1.95 -3.85
CA TYR A 84 -0.99 2.24 -5.11
C TYR A 84 -0.55 3.70 -5.14
N VAL A 85 0.58 3.96 -5.79
CA VAL A 85 0.92 5.28 -6.30
C VAL A 85 0.70 5.28 -7.80
N LEU A 86 0.10 6.35 -8.30
CA LEU A 86 -0.15 6.59 -9.70
C LEU A 86 0.65 7.81 -10.14
N ARG A 87 1.35 7.71 -11.26
CA ARG A 87 1.94 8.87 -11.94
C ARG A 87 1.12 9.17 -13.17
N VAL A 88 0.55 10.37 -13.22
CA VAL A 88 -0.10 10.92 -14.42
C VAL A 88 0.91 11.77 -15.16
N LYS A 89 1.08 11.49 -16.45
CA LYS A 89 1.92 12.29 -17.33
C LYS A 89 1.42 12.19 -18.76
N ASP A 90 1.28 13.31 -19.45
CA ASP A 90 0.93 13.37 -20.88
C ASP A 90 -0.37 12.59 -21.20
N ARG A 91 -1.37 12.65 -20.31
CA ARG A 91 -2.64 11.88 -20.38
C ARG A 91 -2.49 10.35 -20.34
N GLY A 92 -1.31 9.85 -19.99
CA GLY A 92 -1.08 8.47 -19.60
C GLY A 92 -0.98 8.35 -18.09
N PHE A 93 -1.13 7.12 -17.60
CA PHE A 93 -0.82 6.80 -16.21
C PHE A 93 0.01 5.51 -16.11
N PHE A 94 0.83 5.42 -15.07
CA PHE A 94 1.47 4.17 -14.65
C PHE A 94 1.61 4.13 -13.12
N TYR A 95 1.90 2.95 -12.59
CA TYR A 95 1.95 2.70 -11.15
C TYR A 95 3.41 2.56 -10.67
N PRO A 96 4.11 3.66 -10.32
CA PRO A 96 5.51 3.56 -9.90
C PRO A 96 5.72 2.74 -8.61
N LEU A 97 4.71 2.73 -7.73
CA LEU A 97 4.79 2.04 -6.45
C LEU A 97 3.48 1.31 -6.15
N ARG A 98 3.60 0.13 -5.53
CA ARG A 98 2.49 -0.62 -4.95
C ARG A 98 2.92 -1.26 -3.63
N PHE A 99 2.05 -1.19 -2.63
CA PHE A 99 2.24 -1.84 -1.34
C PHE A 99 1.22 -2.95 -1.18
N ASP A 100 1.68 -4.18 -1.04
CA ASP A 100 0.81 -5.35 -0.86
C ASP A 100 1.06 -6.01 0.49
N PHE A 101 -0.01 -6.57 1.04
CA PHE A 101 0.00 -7.32 2.28
C PHE A 101 -0.31 -8.79 2.02
N ASN A 102 0.41 -9.66 2.70
CA ASN A 102 0.11 -11.08 2.76
C ASN A 102 0.26 -11.58 4.20
N ALA A 103 -0.59 -12.52 4.60
CA ALA A 103 -0.50 -13.19 5.88
C ALA A 103 -0.79 -14.68 5.72
N THR A 104 0.05 -15.50 6.34
CA THR A 104 -0.06 -16.96 6.33
C THR A 104 -0.15 -17.48 7.75
N VAL A 105 -1.18 -18.28 8.02
CA VAL A 105 -1.29 -19.03 9.27
C VAL A 105 -0.31 -20.19 9.19
N VAL A 106 0.71 -20.18 10.03
CA VAL A 106 1.73 -21.25 10.06
C VAL A 106 1.37 -22.32 11.08
N GLU A 107 0.78 -21.92 12.21
CA GLU A 107 0.23 -22.78 13.26
C GLU A 107 -1.06 -22.15 13.78
N ARG A 108 -1.85 -22.89 14.56
CA ARG A 108 -3.19 -22.47 15.03
C ARG A 108 -3.23 -21.05 15.60
N ASP A 109 -2.15 -20.62 16.27
CA ASP A 109 -2.03 -19.30 16.89
C ASP A 109 -0.83 -18.48 16.37
N ARG A 110 -0.15 -18.95 15.30
CA ARG A 110 1.00 -18.24 14.71
C ARG A 110 0.72 -17.80 13.29
N VAL A 111 0.82 -16.50 13.06
CA VAL A 111 0.64 -15.86 11.76
C VAL A 111 1.92 -15.15 11.37
N ASP A 112 2.49 -15.55 10.24
CA ASP A 112 3.55 -14.80 9.59
C ASP A 112 2.91 -13.81 8.61
N PHE A 113 3.49 -12.62 8.47
CA PHE A 113 2.99 -11.60 7.55
C PHE A 113 4.12 -10.89 6.81
N TRP A 114 3.78 -10.32 5.65
CA TRP A 114 4.68 -9.53 4.83
C TRP A 114 3.95 -8.31 4.29
N ILE A 115 4.63 -7.16 4.30
CA ILE A 115 4.28 -5.99 3.52
C ILE A 115 5.39 -5.80 2.50
N LYS A 116 5.04 -5.99 1.23
CA LYS A 116 5.96 -5.82 0.11
C LYS A 116 5.72 -4.49 -0.58
N VAL A 117 6.80 -3.85 -0.96
CA VAL A 117 6.83 -2.68 -1.85
C VAL A 117 7.27 -3.17 -3.21
N TYR A 118 6.46 -2.91 -4.22
CA TYR A 118 6.76 -3.17 -5.62
C TYR A 118 7.07 -1.85 -6.30
N ASP A 119 8.29 -1.74 -6.80
CA ASP A 119 8.80 -0.57 -7.51
C ASP A 119 8.75 -0.88 -8.99
N GLN A 120 8.00 -0.09 -9.77
CA GLN A 120 7.88 -0.28 -11.21
C GLN A 120 8.52 0.89 -11.95
N THR A 121 9.72 0.67 -12.45
CA THR A 121 10.45 1.61 -13.31
C THR A 121 10.52 1.06 -14.74
N GLY A 122 9.71 1.60 -15.65
CA GLY A 122 9.63 1.09 -17.02
C GLY A 122 9.06 -0.34 -17.08
N SER A 123 9.79 -1.28 -17.69
CA SER A 123 9.39 -2.69 -17.81
C SER A 123 9.86 -3.60 -16.67
N ARG A 124 10.64 -3.06 -15.72
CA ARG A 124 11.17 -3.83 -14.59
C ARG A 124 10.34 -3.56 -13.34
N THR A 125 9.99 -4.63 -12.64
CA THR A 125 9.40 -4.58 -11.31
C THR A 125 10.39 -5.17 -10.32
N THR A 126 10.80 -4.38 -9.33
CA THR A 126 11.60 -4.86 -8.19
C THR A 126 10.67 -4.97 -6.98
N SER A 127 10.84 -5.99 -6.15
CA SER A 127 10.10 -6.11 -4.89
C SER A 127 11.03 -6.06 -3.69
N ARG A 128 10.65 -5.29 -2.67
CA ARG A 128 11.35 -5.17 -1.38
C ARG A 128 10.38 -5.41 -0.23
N GLU A 129 10.88 -5.84 0.92
CA GLU A 129 10.05 -6.04 2.11
C GLU A 129 10.11 -4.78 2.99
N LEU A 130 8.99 -4.06 3.10
CA LEU A 130 8.87 -2.96 4.05
C LEU A 130 8.92 -3.52 5.47
N ALA A 131 8.12 -4.55 5.72
CA ALA A 131 8.03 -5.21 7.00
C ALA A 131 7.65 -6.67 6.82
N TYR A 132 8.19 -7.54 7.67
CA TYR A 132 7.72 -8.91 7.76
C TYR A 132 7.82 -9.44 9.19
N HIS A 133 6.97 -10.41 9.50
CA HIS A 133 6.98 -11.15 10.75
C HIS A 133 7.26 -12.61 10.46
N GLU A 134 8.33 -13.13 11.04
CA GLU A 134 8.70 -14.53 10.93
C GLU A 134 9.13 -15.03 12.30
N LYS A 135 8.57 -16.17 12.74
CA LYS A 135 8.95 -16.87 13.98
C LYS A 135 8.90 -15.98 15.23
N GLY A 136 7.88 -15.13 15.33
CA GLY A 136 7.67 -14.28 16.51
C GLY A 136 8.48 -12.98 16.51
N VAL A 137 9.26 -12.70 15.45
CA VAL A 137 10.11 -11.52 15.36
C VAL A 137 9.67 -10.65 14.18
N ASN A 138 9.64 -9.34 14.41
CA ASN A 138 9.35 -8.34 13.39
C ASN A 138 10.65 -7.83 12.76
N TYR A 139 10.68 -7.72 11.45
CA TYR A 139 11.79 -7.25 10.66
C TYR A 139 11.33 -6.15 9.69
N THR A 140 12.27 -5.28 9.31
CA THR A 140 12.09 -4.25 8.29
C THR A 140 13.39 -4.12 7.51
N MET A 141 13.31 -4.04 6.17
CA MET A 141 14.50 -3.95 5.30
C MET A 141 14.72 -2.57 4.70
N ILE A 142 13.80 -1.63 4.89
CA ILE A 142 13.90 -0.27 4.33
C ILE A 142 14.35 0.69 5.45
N PRO A 143 15.58 1.24 5.40
CA PRO A 143 16.06 2.18 6.41
C PRO A 143 15.17 3.43 6.49
N ASP A 144 14.94 3.93 7.71
CA ASP A 144 14.18 5.17 7.99
C ASP A 144 12.78 5.24 7.35
N HIS A 145 12.18 4.10 6.99
CA HIS A 145 10.84 3.99 6.42
C HIS A 145 9.74 4.64 7.29
N ASP A 146 9.95 4.69 8.60
CA ASP A 146 9.10 5.34 9.60
C ASP A 146 9.17 6.88 9.56
N LYS A 147 10.11 7.45 8.81
CA LYS A 147 10.29 8.89 8.62
C LYS A 147 10.03 9.34 7.18
N MET A 148 10.00 8.40 6.23
CA MET A 148 9.78 8.70 4.83
C MET A 148 8.33 9.04 4.54
N LYS A 149 8.12 10.00 3.63
CA LYS A 149 6.82 10.28 3.03
C LYS A 149 6.65 9.49 1.73
N LEU A 150 5.43 9.36 1.25
CA LEU A 150 5.17 8.65 0.00
C LEU A 150 5.87 9.32 -1.18
N SER A 151 5.96 10.66 -1.20
CA SER A 151 6.75 11.38 -2.20
C SER A 151 8.24 11.08 -2.16
N ASP A 152 8.80 10.69 -1.01
CA ASP A 152 10.21 10.34 -0.87
C ASP A 152 10.50 8.93 -1.38
N PHE A 153 9.60 7.97 -1.10
CA PHE A 153 9.64 6.64 -1.72
C PHE A 153 9.67 6.71 -3.26
N ILE A 154 8.86 7.60 -3.84
CA ILE A 154 8.81 7.81 -5.29
C ILE A 154 10.17 8.28 -5.81
N LYS A 155 10.78 9.28 -5.17
CA LYS A 155 12.09 9.82 -5.58
C LYS A 155 13.20 8.78 -5.49
N GLU A 156 13.20 7.95 -4.44
CA GLU A 156 14.17 6.88 -4.26
C GLU A 156 14.10 5.86 -5.42
N VAL A 157 12.88 5.43 -5.76
CA VAL A 157 12.65 4.51 -6.88
C VAL A 157 13.11 5.10 -8.21
N GLU A 158 12.77 6.36 -8.48
CA GLU A 158 13.17 7.01 -9.74
C GLU A 158 14.66 7.29 -9.84
N SER A 159 15.36 7.40 -8.70
CA SER A 159 16.81 7.59 -8.65
C SER A 159 17.59 6.28 -8.86
N GLY A 160 16.90 5.14 -8.94
CA GLY A 160 17.49 3.83 -9.23
C GLY A 160 18.35 3.29 -8.09
N GLY A 161 17.78 3.28 -6.88
CA GLY A 161 18.42 2.85 -5.62
C GLY A 161 19.37 1.66 -5.70
#